data_AF-A0A2G6DNR9-F1
#
_entry.id   AF-A0A2G6DNR9-F1
#
_cell.length_a   1.000
_cell.length_b   1.000
_cell.length_c   1.000
_cell.angle_alpha   90.00
_cell.angle_beta   90.00
_cell.angle_gamma   90.00
#
_symmetry.space_group_name_H-M   'P 1'
#
loop_
_entity.id
_entity.type
_entity.pdbx_description
1 polymer ?
#
loop_
_entity_poly.entity_id
_entity_poly.type
_entity_poly.pdbx_seq_one_letter_code
_entity_poly.pdbx_strand_id
1 'polypeptide(L)'
;MQHVANAINNASHKVTTETTDIQAVANTNTTTIKTGETLKIEAGKNLVSQVDETGKKVLVSTAKEVEFDKVTVGDASIDKDDGINAGNKQIKDVASGGDINVPTNEKNAANIGDLKAVSKALTNKGLVFKGDDATAIEKKLGETLESKGGADENSLTENNIGVNSDGQNLHVKLAKDIKDLDSVVLGTDASDKDTVALT
;
A
#
# COMPACT_ATOMS: atom_id res chain seq x y z
N MET A 1 21.96 51.77 57.06
CA MET A 1 22.01 50.85 55.89
C MET A 1 21.32 49.51 56.14
N GLN A 2 21.42 48.90 57.34
CA GLN A 2 20.78 47.60 57.68
C GLN A 2 19.27 47.53 57.36
N HIS A 3 18.49 48.57 57.66
CA HIS A 3 17.03 48.59 57.44
C HIS A 3 16.62 48.54 55.96
N VAL A 4 17.38 49.18 55.07
CA VAL A 4 17.11 49.20 53.62
C VAL A 4 17.44 47.83 53.00
N ALA A 5 18.56 47.23 53.39
CA ALA A 5 18.93 45.88 52.95
C ALA A 5 17.89 44.84 53.39
N ASN A 6 17.44 44.91 54.64
CA ASN A 6 16.38 44.02 55.14
C ASN A 6 15.07 44.21 54.38
N ALA A 7 14.69 45.45 54.06
CA ALA A 7 13.48 45.72 53.29
C ALA A 7 13.55 45.13 51.87
N ILE A 8 14.68 45.27 51.19
CA ILE A 8 14.89 44.73 49.83
C ILE A 8 14.91 43.19 49.84
N ASN A 9 15.61 42.57 50.80
CA ASN A 9 15.71 41.11 50.86
C ASN A 9 14.38 40.42 51.19
N ASN A 10 13.43 41.13 51.81
CA ASN A 10 12.09 40.63 52.10
C ASN A 10 11.05 41.10 51.06
N ALA A 11 11.42 41.98 50.13
CA ALA A 11 10.57 42.40 49.04
C ALA A 11 10.56 41.34 47.94
N SER A 12 9.40 40.72 47.68
CA SER A 12 9.20 39.77 46.59
C SER A 12 7.84 39.97 45.93
N HIS A 13 7.70 39.47 44.71
CA HIS A 13 6.39 39.21 44.10
C HIS A 13 6.10 37.71 44.18
N LYS A 14 4.84 37.32 44.00
CA LYS A 14 4.45 35.91 43.89
C LYS A 14 4.42 35.51 42.42
N VAL A 15 4.75 34.25 42.12
CA VAL A 15 4.55 33.67 40.79
C VAL A 15 3.61 32.49 40.94
N THR A 16 2.60 32.43 40.08
CA THR A 16 1.67 31.30 39.99
C THR A 16 1.58 30.85 38.55
N THR A 17 1.35 29.57 38.36
CA THR A 17 1.19 28.95 37.05
C THR A 17 -0.16 28.28 36.98
N GLU A 18 -0.83 28.35 35.84
CA GLU A 18 -2.03 27.59 35.54
C GLU A 18 -1.93 27.03 34.13
N THR A 19 -2.54 25.87 33.90
CA THR A 19 -2.66 25.28 32.57
C THR A 19 -4.12 25.29 32.19
N THR A 20 -4.45 25.92 31.07
CA THR A 20 -5.83 26.09 30.57
C THR A 20 -5.86 25.84 29.06
N ASP A 21 -7.06 25.80 28.47
CA ASP A 21 -7.23 25.67 27.02
C ASP A 21 -7.13 27.02 26.28
N ILE A 22 -6.64 28.08 26.94
CA ILE A 22 -6.55 29.40 26.33
C ILE A 22 -5.60 29.37 25.13
N GLN A 23 -5.96 30.10 24.07
CA GLN A 23 -5.05 30.40 22.98
C GLN A 23 -4.47 31.79 23.19
N ALA A 24 -3.14 31.87 23.29
CA ALA A 24 -2.47 33.15 23.40
C ALA A 24 -2.68 33.95 22.11
N VAL A 25 -3.39 35.08 22.20
CA VAL A 25 -3.48 36.04 21.11
C VAL A 25 -2.33 37.04 21.27
N ALA A 26 -1.51 37.19 20.23
CA ALA A 26 -0.40 38.12 20.23
C ALA A 26 -0.86 39.52 20.63
N ASN A 27 -0.32 40.04 21.73
CA ASN A 27 -0.52 41.41 22.19
C ASN A 27 0.81 41.96 22.72
N THR A 28 0.99 43.27 22.61
CA THR A 28 2.24 43.97 22.98
C THR A 28 2.08 44.77 24.29
N ASN A 29 1.09 44.43 25.11
CA ASN A 29 0.79 45.15 26.33
C ASN A 29 1.90 44.94 27.38
N THR A 30 2.23 46.01 28.10
CA THR A 30 3.15 45.96 29.24
C THR A 30 2.48 46.49 30.49
N THR A 31 2.74 45.85 31.62
CA THR A 31 2.30 46.31 32.94
C THR A 31 3.47 46.26 33.91
N THR A 32 3.41 47.04 34.98
CA THR A 32 4.37 46.93 36.10
C THR A 32 3.75 46.07 37.18
N ILE A 33 4.44 45.00 37.58
CA ILE A 33 4.06 44.18 38.74
C ILE A 33 4.81 44.70 39.96
N LYS A 34 4.07 45.19 40.94
CA LYS A 34 4.65 45.73 42.18
C LYS A 34 5.02 44.60 43.14
N THR A 35 5.95 44.86 44.05
CA THR A 35 6.25 43.98 45.18
C THR A 35 4.96 43.63 45.95
N GLY A 36 4.78 42.35 46.27
CA GLY A 36 3.59 41.80 46.91
C GLY A 36 2.48 41.36 45.96
N GLU A 37 2.50 41.81 44.70
CA GLU A 37 1.55 41.35 43.67
C GLU A 37 1.95 39.99 43.09
N THR A 38 1.01 39.34 42.39
CA THR A 38 1.20 38.03 41.77
C THR A 38 1.35 38.17 40.26
N LEU A 39 2.44 37.64 39.72
CA LEU A 39 2.55 37.29 38.30
C LEU A 39 1.88 35.92 38.08
N LYS A 40 0.85 35.88 37.24
CA LYS A 40 0.24 34.63 36.77
C LYS A 40 0.79 34.29 35.39
N ILE A 41 1.23 33.06 35.22
CA ILE A 41 1.66 32.49 33.95
C ILE A 41 0.63 31.44 33.56
N GLU A 42 -0.03 31.64 32.43
CA GLU A 42 -0.99 30.68 31.90
C GLU A 42 -0.37 29.96 30.71
N ALA A 43 -0.26 28.63 30.79
CA ALA A 43 0.04 27.79 29.65
C ALA A 43 -1.26 27.52 28.90
N GLY A 44 -1.25 27.79 27.59
CA GLY A 44 -2.38 27.49 26.72
C GLY A 44 -2.49 26.02 26.35
N LYS A 45 -3.44 25.72 25.47
CA LYS A 45 -3.68 24.35 24.97
C LYS A 45 -2.37 23.70 24.50
N ASN A 46 -2.19 22.40 24.81
CA ASN A 46 -1.00 21.57 24.53
C ASN A 46 0.28 21.90 25.31
N LEU A 47 0.27 22.91 26.18
CA LEU A 47 1.37 23.22 27.09
C LEU A 47 0.98 22.91 28.53
N VAL A 48 1.97 22.72 29.38
CA VAL A 48 1.82 22.62 30.85
C VAL A 48 2.79 23.60 31.46
N SER A 49 2.33 24.39 32.43
CA SER A 49 3.20 25.22 33.27
C SER A 49 3.10 24.83 34.74
N GLN A 50 4.26 24.80 35.41
CA GLN A 50 4.36 24.57 36.84
C GLN A 50 5.51 25.36 37.45
N VAL A 51 5.34 25.82 38.68
CA VAL A 51 6.46 26.23 39.52
C VAL A 51 7.14 24.96 40.04
N ASP A 52 8.47 24.89 39.95
CA ASP A 52 9.23 23.75 40.48
C ASP A 52 9.10 23.63 42.00
N GLU A 53 9.42 22.45 42.54
CA GLU A 53 9.32 22.18 43.98
C GLU A 53 10.18 23.13 44.83
N THR A 54 11.22 23.74 44.24
CA THR A 54 12.09 24.70 44.91
C THR A 54 11.55 26.14 44.92
N GLY A 55 10.52 26.43 44.12
CA GLY A 55 9.95 27.76 43.97
C GLY A 55 10.82 28.74 43.19
N LYS A 56 11.87 28.26 42.51
CA LYS A 56 12.89 29.10 41.85
C LYS A 56 12.86 29.00 40.34
N LYS A 57 12.09 28.06 39.78
CA LYS A 57 11.96 27.87 38.34
C LYS A 57 10.48 27.74 37.97
N VAL A 58 10.13 28.35 36.84
CA VAL A 58 8.89 28.04 36.13
C VAL A 58 9.27 27.08 35.02
N LEU A 59 8.67 25.89 35.03
CA LEU A 59 8.78 24.93 33.94
C LEU A 59 7.60 25.15 33.02
N VAL A 60 7.87 25.28 31.73
CA VAL A 60 6.87 25.23 30.67
C VAL A 60 7.30 24.14 29.71
N SER A 61 6.43 23.17 29.47
CA SER A 61 6.68 22.05 28.58
C SER A 61 5.44 21.75 27.75
N THR A 62 5.58 20.89 26.75
CA THR A 62 4.42 20.28 26.09
C THR A 62 3.70 19.34 27.05
N ALA A 63 2.38 19.23 26.89
CA ALA A 63 1.61 18.17 27.52
C ALA A 63 2.01 16.80 26.95
N LYS A 64 1.72 15.73 27.70
CA LYS A 64 1.96 14.35 27.24
C LYS A 64 1.04 13.99 26.07
N GLU A 65 -0.20 14.48 26.13
CA GLU A 65 -1.21 14.36 25.09
C GLU A 65 -1.45 15.77 24.53
N VAL A 66 -1.43 15.89 23.21
CA VAL A 66 -1.59 17.17 22.51
C VAL A 66 -2.60 16.97 21.38
N GLU A 67 -3.40 18.00 21.14
CA GLU A 67 -4.42 18.02 20.10
C GLU A 67 -4.16 19.20 19.16
N PHE A 68 -3.92 18.89 17.90
CA PHE A 68 -3.77 19.88 16.83
C PHE A 68 -4.80 19.60 15.76
N ASP A 69 -5.44 20.64 15.24
CA ASP A 69 -6.26 20.51 14.04
C ASP A 69 -5.40 20.16 12.82
N LYS A 70 -4.17 20.71 12.78
CA LYS A 70 -3.21 20.48 11.70
C LYS A 70 -1.77 20.65 12.17
N VAL A 71 -0.89 19.76 11.70
CA VAL A 71 0.57 19.89 11.80
C VAL A 71 1.14 19.93 10.38
N THR A 72 1.89 20.97 10.04
CA THR A 72 2.49 21.14 8.70
C THR A 72 4.02 21.19 8.82
N VAL A 73 4.72 20.40 8.01
CA VAL A 73 6.19 20.32 7.96
C VAL A 73 6.64 20.39 6.51
N GLY A 74 7.02 21.59 6.05
CA GLY A 74 7.23 21.84 4.62
C GLY A 74 5.95 21.55 3.84
N ASP A 75 6.02 20.67 2.83
CA ASP A 75 4.88 20.27 2.00
C ASP A 75 4.03 19.13 2.61
N ALA A 76 4.50 18.50 3.69
CA ALA A 76 3.80 17.39 4.33
C ALA A 76 2.90 17.90 5.46
N SER A 77 1.78 17.23 5.71
CA SER A 77 0.87 17.58 6.80
C SER A 77 0.15 16.39 7.41
N ILE A 78 -0.23 16.53 8.67
CA ILE A 78 -1.22 15.71 9.37
C ILE A 78 -2.40 16.63 9.69
N ASP A 79 -3.58 16.27 9.22
CA ASP A 79 -4.79 17.07 9.31
C ASP A 79 -5.90 16.22 9.93
N LYS A 80 -6.68 16.79 10.85
CA LYS A 80 -7.73 16.05 11.57
C LYS A 80 -8.84 15.56 10.64
N ASP A 81 -9.08 16.26 9.53
CA ASP A 81 -10.17 15.94 8.60
C ASP A 81 -9.62 15.20 7.36
N ASP A 82 -8.44 15.60 6.86
CA ASP A 82 -7.87 15.06 5.61
C ASP A 82 -6.87 13.92 5.81
N GLY A 83 -6.47 13.62 7.04
CA GLY A 83 -5.48 12.58 7.35
C GLY A 83 -4.04 12.99 7.04
N ILE A 84 -3.24 12.07 6.48
CA ILE A 84 -1.80 12.27 6.24
C ILE A 84 -1.55 12.61 4.77
N ASN A 85 -0.96 13.77 4.50
CA ASN A 85 -0.40 14.13 3.20
C ASN A 85 1.13 14.12 3.27
N ALA A 86 1.78 13.25 2.48
CA ALA A 86 3.24 13.12 2.45
C ALA A 86 3.95 14.16 1.57
N GLY A 87 3.22 15.08 0.92
CA GLY A 87 3.82 16.15 0.11
C GLY A 87 4.66 15.60 -1.05
N ASN A 88 4.16 14.57 -1.74
CA ASN A 88 4.86 13.83 -2.81
C ASN A 88 6.22 13.22 -2.42
N LYS A 89 6.51 13.06 -1.12
CA LYS A 89 7.74 12.42 -0.65
C LYS A 89 7.51 10.93 -0.40
N GLN A 90 8.59 10.16 -0.44
CA GLN A 90 8.54 8.74 -0.12
C GLN A 90 8.27 8.52 1.38
N ILE A 91 7.37 7.60 1.70
CA ILE A 91 7.19 7.08 3.07
C ILE A 91 8.01 5.79 3.16
N LYS A 92 9.07 5.80 3.97
CA LYS A 92 9.99 4.67 4.15
C LYS A 92 9.63 3.88 5.41
N ASP A 93 10.12 2.64 5.48
CA ASP A 93 10.00 1.77 6.66
C ASP A 93 8.55 1.50 7.13
N VAL A 94 7.61 1.52 6.18
CA VAL A 94 6.24 1.06 6.40
C VAL A 94 6.25 -0.46 6.51
N ALA A 95 5.78 -0.98 7.65
CA ALA A 95 5.60 -2.42 7.86
C ALA A 95 4.69 -3.02 6.78
N SER A 96 4.80 -4.34 6.55
CA SER A 96 3.87 -5.04 5.65
C SER A 96 2.44 -4.85 6.14
N GLY A 97 1.50 -4.79 5.20
CA GLY A 97 0.07 -4.80 5.50
C GLY A 97 -0.40 -6.09 6.20
N GLY A 98 0.42 -7.14 6.17
CA GLY A 98 0.09 -8.47 6.69
C GLY A 98 -0.46 -9.40 5.61
N ASP A 99 -0.98 -10.56 6.02
CA ASP A 99 -1.65 -11.49 5.10
C ASP A 99 -2.93 -10.85 4.55
N ILE A 100 -3.04 -10.83 3.22
CA ILE A 100 -4.17 -10.26 2.47
C ILE A 100 -5.48 -11.03 2.67
N ASN A 101 -5.41 -12.28 3.15
CA ASN A 101 -6.59 -13.11 3.38
C ASN A 101 -7.14 -12.97 4.82
N VAL A 102 -6.55 -12.10 5.64
CA VAL A 102 -6.96 -11.86 7.02
C VAL A 102 -7.76 -10.55 7.08
N PRO A 103 -9.08 -10.57 7.37
CA PRO A 103 -9.94 -9.38 7.29
C PRO A 103 -9.49 -8.22 8.19
N THR A 104 -8.86 -8.51 9.34
CA THR A 104 -8.36 -7.46 10.24
C THR A 104 -7.20 -6.65 9.65
N ASN A 105 -6.58 -7.12 8.56
CA ASN A 105 -5.49 -6.44 7.88
C ASN A 105 -5.97 -5.54 6.74
N GLU A 106 -7.27 -5.55 6.37
CA GLU A 106 -7.80 -4.83 5.20
C GLU A 106 -7.59 -3.31 5.22
N LYS A 107 -7.31 -2.73 6.39
CA LYS A 107 -7.06 -1.29 6.58
C LYS A 107 -5.59 -0.93 6.77
N ASN A 108 -4.71 -1.92 6.81
CA ASN A 108 -3.28 -1.67 6.92
C ASN A 108 -2.74 -1.13 5.59
N ALA A 109 -1.73 -0.27 5.67
CA ALA A 109 -1.01 0.18 4.48
C ALA A 109 -0.17 -0.97 3.90
N ALA A 110 -0.28 -1.19 2.59
CA ALA A 110 0.61 -2.10 1.88
C ALA A 110 1.95 -1.41 1.59
N ASN A 111 3.05 -2.16 1.67
CA ASN A 111 4.36 -1.70 1.23
C ASN A 111 4.75 -2.34 -0.11
N ILE A 112 5.89 -1.91 -0.68
CA ILE A 112 6.38 -2.43 -1.97
C ILE A 112 6.68 -3.94 -1.89
N GLY A 113 7.04 -4.47 -0.72
CA GLY A 113 7.23 -5.91 -0.50
C GLY A 113 5.96 -6.71 -0.76
N ASP A 114 4.81 -6.21 -0.27
CA ASP A 114 3.50 -6.84 -0.48
C ASP A 114 3.15 -6.88 -1.97
N LEU A 115 3.34 -5.77 -2.69
CA LEU A 115 3.12 -5.71 -4.13
C LEU A 115 4.01 -6.68 -4.90
N LYS A 116 5.29 -6.78 -4.52
CA LYS A 116 6.22 -7.76 -5.11
C LYS A 116 5.79 -9.19 -4.85
N ALA A 117 5.25 -9.49 -3.67
CA ALA A 117 4.76 -10.83 -3.35
C ALA A 117 3.58 -11.22 -4.26
N VAL A 118 2.61 -10.31 -4.43
CA VAL A 118 1.47 -10.51 -5.34
C VAL A 118 1.95 -10.67 -6.78
N SER A 119 2.82 -9.78 -7.25
CA SER A 119 3.37 -9.84 -8.62
C SER A 119 4.11 -11.17 -8.88
N LYS A 120 4.95 -11.62 -7.95
CA LYS A 120 5.63 -12.92 -8.04
C LYS A 120 4.64 -14.08 -8.06
N ALA A 121 3.61 -14.05 -7.21
CA ALA A 121 2.60 -15.10 -7.18
C ALA A 121 1.85 -15.23 -8.51
N LEU A 122 1.48 -14.10 -9.12
CA LEU A 122 0.83 -14.08 -10.44
C LEU A 122 1.74 -14.60 -11.55
N THR A 123 2.97 -14.07 -11.64
CA THR A 123 3.92 -14.46 -12.68
C THR A 123 4.32 -15.93 -12.58
N ASN A 124 4.44 -16.46 -11.36
CA ASN A 124 4.79 -17.86 -11.13
C ASN A 124 3.63 -18.83 -11.39
N LYS A 125 2.37 -18.44 -11.15
CA LYS A 125 1.21 -19.30 -11.42
C LYS A 125 1.00 -19.54 -12.91
N GLY A 126 1.15 -18.50 -13.74
CA GLY A 126 1.06 -18.62 -15.20
C GLY A 126 -0.22 -19.31 -15.70
N LEU A 127 -0.11 -19.96 -16.87
CA LEU A 127 -1.11 -20.85 -17.45
C LEU A 127 -0.54 -22.27 -17.52
N VAL A 128 -1.42 -23.27 -17.38
CA VAL A 128 -1.05 -24.69 -17.49
C VAL A 128 -1.91 -25.32 -18.59
N PHE A 129 -1.25 -25.89 -19.60
CA PHE A 129 -1.89 -26.60 -20.70
C PHE A 129 -1.63 -28.09 -20.54
N LYS A 130 -2.63 -28.93 -20.84
CA LYS A 130 -2.51 -30.39 -20.80
C LYS A 130 -3.10 -30.97 -22.07
N GLY A 131 -2.39 -31.93 -22.65
CA GLY A 131 -2.93 -32.79 -23.71
C GLY A 131 -3.48 -34.09 -23.14
N ASP A 132 -3.80 -35.02 -24.04
CA ASP A 132 -4.34 -36.34 -23.70
C ASP A 132 -3.37 -37.21 -22.87
N ASP A 133 -2.06 -36.94 -23.00
CA ASP A 133 -1.00 -37.61 -22.22
C ASP A 133 -0.92 -37.14 -20.75
N ALA A 134 -1.77 -36.17 -20.37
CA ALA A 134 -1.85 -35.52 -19.08
C ALA A 134 -0.57 -34.77 -18.62
N THR A 135 0.44 -34.68 -19.48
CA THR A 135 1.67 -33.93 -19.21
C THR A 135 1.35 -32.45 -19.22
N ALA A 136 1.75 -31.75 -18.15
CA ALA A 136 1.55 -30.31 -18.03
C ALA A 136 2.63 -29.54 -18.77
N ILE A 137 2.22 -28.59 -19.61
CA ILE A 137 3.05 -27.52 -20.13
C ILE A 137 2.70 -26.25 -19.36
N GLU A 138 3.61 -25.84 -18.47
CA GLU A 138 3.47 -24.59 -17.72
C GLU A 138 4.06 -23.43 -18.53
N LYS A 139 3.30 -22.35 -18.68
CA LYS A 139 3.72 -21.11 -19.33
C LYS A 139 3.56 -19.96 -18.35
N LYS A 140 4.65 -19.31 -17.99
CA LYS A 140 4.61 -18.10 -17.14
C LYS A 140 4.07 -16.91 -17.92
N LEU A 141 3.60 -15.88 -17.20
CA LEU A 141 3.20 -14.62 -17.83
C LEU A 141 4.39 -14.04 -18.61
N GLY A 142 4.16 -13.74 -19.89
CA GLY A 142 5.18 -13.23 -20.82
C GLY A 142 5.91 -14.31 -21.63
N GLU A 143 5.70 -15.60 -21.34
CA GLU A 143 6.25 -16.67 -22.16
C GLU A 143 5.34 -17.00 -23.35
N THR A 144 5.94 -17.38 -24.48
CA THR A 144 5.19 -17.81 -25.68
C THR A 144 4.91 -19.31 -25.63
N LEU A 145 3.66 -19.72 -25.84
CA LEU A 145 3.29 -21.11 -26.12
C LEU A 145 3.39 -21.34 -27.64
N GLU A 146 4.24 -22.28 -28.07
CA GLU A 146 4.25 -22.72 -29.45
C GLU A 146 3.31 -23.91 -29.62
N SER A 147 2.34 -23.80 -30.54
CA SER A 147 1.48 -24.90 -30.99
C SER A 147 1.70 -25.09 -32.48
N LYS A 148 2.31 -26.21 -32.87
CA LYS A 148 2.73 -26.48 -34.26
C LYS A 148 2.23 -27.84 -34.70
N GLY A 149 1.57 -27.90 -35.86
CA GLY A 149 1.11 -29.13 -36.50
C GLY A 149 2.12 -29.78 -37.45
N GLY A 150 3.25 -29.11 -37.74
CA GLY A 150 4.38 -29.65 -38.52
C GLY A 150 4.27 -29.54 -40.06
N ALA A 151 3.13 -29.13 -40.61
CA ALA A 151 2.97 -28.86 -42.04
C ALA A 151 3.46 -27.45 -42.43
N ASP A 152 3.77 -27.25 -43.72
CA ASP A 152 4.05 -25.93 -44.30
C ASP A 152 2.81 -25.03 -44.21
N GLU A 153 2.99 -23.76 -43.85
CA GLU A 153 1.89 -22.82 -43.64
C GLU A 153 1.05 -22.53 -44.90
N ASN A 154 1.63 -22.73 -46.09
CA ASN A 154 0.95 -22.55 -47.38
C ASN A 154 0.31 -23.85 -47.89
N SER A 155 0.46 -24.96 -47.16
CA SER A 155 -0.07 -26.28 -47.51
C SER A 155 -1.10 -26.77 -46.48
N LEU A 156 -1.93 -25.86 -45.96
CA LEU A 156 -2.95 -26.15 -44.94
C LEU A 156 -4.35 -26.14 -45.56
N THR A 157 -5.23 -27.00 -45.03
CA THR A 157 -6.66 -26.97 -45.38
C THR A 157 -7.44 -26.12 -44.39
N GLU A 158 -8.48 -25.46 -44.88
CA GLU A 158 -9.45 -24.72 -44.07
C GLU A 158 -10.62 -25.63 -43.66
N ASN A 159 -11.30 -25.31 -42.56
CA ASN A 159 -12.56 -25.92 -42.09
C ASN A 159 -12.56 -27.44 -41.78
N ASN A 160 -11.49 -28.18 -42.07
CA ASN A 160 -11.41 -29.61 -41.80
C ASN A 160 -11.11 -29.95 -40.33
N ILE A 161 -10.65 -28.98 -39.54
CA ILE A 161 -10.41 -29.12 -38.10
C ILE A 161 -11.36 -28.18 -37.35
N GLY A 162 -12.24 -28.76 -36.54
CA GLY A 162 -13.12 -28.04 -35.63
C GLY A 162 -12.57 -28.03 -34.21
N VAL A 163 -12.75 -26.90 -33.51
CA VAL A 163 -12.49 -26.78 -32.08
C VAL A 163 -13.82 -26.57 -31.36
N ASN A 164 -14.19 -27.48 -30.46
CA ASN A 164 -15.47 -27.41 -29.74
C ASN A 164 -15.24 -27.51 -28.23
N SER A 165 -15.88 -26.63 -27.45
CA SER A 165 -15.81 -26.68 -25.98
C SER A 165 -16.96 -27.50 -25.40
N ASP A 166 -16.66 -28.33 -24.40
CA ASP A 166 -17.66 -28.99 -23.56
C ASP A 166 -17.87 -28.27 -22.20
N GLY A 167 -17.27 -27.09 -22.01
CA GLY A 167 -17.26 -26.32 -20.76
C GLY A 167 -16.09 -26.64 -19.82
N GLN A 168 -15.38 -27.76 -20.03
CA GLN A 168 -14.18 -28.12 -19.27
C GLN A 168 -12.93 -28.20 -20.16
N ASN A 169 -13.09 -28.72 -21.38
CA ASN A 169 -12.02 -28.95 -22.34
C ASN A 169 -12.36 -28.33 -23.70
N LEU A 170 -11.31 -28.07 -24.49
CA LEU A 170 -11.42 -27.80 -25.91
C LEU A 170 -11.08 -29.08 -26.67
N HIS A 171 -12.05 -29.62 -27.39
CA HIS A 171 -11.85 -30.79 -28.25
C HIS A 171 -11.46 -30.34 -29.66
N VAL A 172 -10.30 -30.77 -30.13
CA VAL A 172 -9.85 -30.59 -31.51
C VAL A 172 -10.25 -31.84 -32.30
N LYS A 173 -11.08 -31.68 -33.34
CA LYS A 173 -11.70 -32.80 -34.07
C LYS A 173 -11.62 -32.58 -35.57
N LEU A 174 -11.48 -33.66 -36.32
CA LEU A 174 -11.70 -33.66 -37.76
C LEU A 174 -13.18 -33.48 -38.09
N ALA A 175 -13.47 -32.79 -39.19
CA ALA A 175 -14.80 -32.73 -39.78
C ALA A 175 -15.22 -34.12 -40.29
N LYS A 176 -16.54 -34.38 -40.37
CA LYS A 176 -17.05 -35.65 -40.92
C LYS A 176 -16.76 -35.77 -42.41
N ASP A 177 -16.95 -34.67 -43.13
CA ASP A 177 -16.63 -34.57 -44.55
C ASP A 177 -15.33 -33.76 -44.66
N ILE A 178 -14.23 -34.44 -44.96
CA ILE A 178 -12.94 -33.79 -45.22
C ILE A 178 -12.90 -33.38 -46.69
N LYS A 179 -12.72 -32.08 -46.96
CA LYS A 179 -12.77 -31.47 -48.29
C LYS A 179 -11.48 -30.74 -48.63
N ASP A 180 -11.31 -30.39 -49.90
CA ASP A 180 -10.23 -29.53 -50.38
C ASP A 180 -8.82 -30.05 -50.06
N LEU A 181 -8.66 -31.38 -50.08
CA LEU A 181 -7.36 -32.04 -50.03
C LEU A 181 -6.80 -32.21 -51.44
N ASP A 182 -5.55 -31.82 -51.65
CA ASP A 182 -4.84 -32.06 -52.92
C ASP A 182 -4.54 -33.54 -53.14
N SER A 183 -4.19 -34.27 -52.07
CA SER A 183 -3.98 -35.71 -52.11
C SER A 183 -4.14 -36.35 -50.74
N VAL A 184 -4.52 -37.62 -50.75
CA VAL A 184 -4.43 -38.51 -49.59
C VAL A 184 -3.48 -39.62 -49.99
N VAL A 185 -2.36 -39.74 -49.28
CA VAL A 185 -1.41 -40.84 -49.47
C VAL A 185 -1.63 -41.83 -48.34
N LEU A 186 -1.97 -43.06 -48.70
CA LEU A 186 -2.09 -44.19 -47.78
C LEU A 186 -0.93 -45.15 -48.08
N GLY A 187 -0.08 -45.42 -47.09
CA GLY A 187 1.06 -46.34 -47.24
C GLY A 187 2.16 -45.92 -48.21
N THR A 188 3.06 -46.87 -48.52
CA THR A 188 4.12 -46.76 -49.54
C THR A 188 4.15 -47.91 -50.56
N ASP A 189 3.39 -49.01 -50.34
CA ASP A 189 3.20 -50.15 -51.28
C ASP A 189 1.97 -51.02 -50.91
N ALA A 190 1.38 -51.70 -51.92
CA ALA A 190 0.04 -52.35 -51.94
C ALA A 190 -0.20 -53.60 -51.04
N SER A 191 0.66 -53.87 -50.05
CA SER A 191 0.48 -54.95 -49.06
C SER A 191 0.14 -54.48 -47.65
N ASP A 192 0.32 -53.18 -47.38
CA ASP A 192 -0.28 -52.53 -46.24
C ASP A 192 -1.78 -52.35 -46.51
N LYS A 193 -2.65 -52.57 -45.53
CA LYS A 193 -4.10 -52.65 -45.76
C LYS A 193 -4.71 -51.28 -46.08
N ASP A 194 -4.54 -50.84 -47.32
CA ASP A 194 -5.30 -49.78 -47.95
C ASP A 194 -6.67 -50.31 -48.33
N THR A 195 -7.61 -50.29 -47.40
CA THR A 195 -9.02 -50.41 -47.75
C THR A 195 -9.67 -49.04 -47.66
N VAL A 196 -9.84 -48.40 -48.82
CA VAL A 196 -10.71 -47.23 -48.98
C VAL A 196 -12.08 -47.74 -49.39
N ALA A 197 -12.99 -47.87 -48.43
CA ALA A 197 -14.42 -47.98 -48.74
C ALA A 197 -15.00 -46.57 -48.89
N LEU A 198 -15.05 -46.07 -50.12
CA LEU A 198 -15.88 -44.90 -50.47
C LEU A 198 -17.31 -45.40 -50.68
N THR A 199 -18.21 -45.05 -49.76
CA THR A 199 -19.66 -45.17 -49.91
C THR A 199 -20.29 -43.82 -50.08
#